data_AF-A0A7C7FZU3-F1
#
_entry.id   AF-A0A7C7FZU3-F1
#
_cell.length_a   1.000
_cell.length_b   1.000
_cell.length_c   1.000
_cell.angle_alpha   90.00
_cell.angle_beta   90.00
_cell.angle_gamma   90.00
#
_symmetry.space_group_name_H-M   'P 1'
#
loop_
_entity.id
_entity.type
_entity.pdbx_description
1 polymer ?
#
loop_
_entity_poly.entity_id
_entity_poly.type
_entity_poly.pdbx_seq_one_letter_code
_entity_poly.pdbx_strand_id
1 'polypeptide(L)' 'MKLRTPSGPQRIICLTEETTETLYLLGEQHRIVG' A
#
# COMPACT_ATOMS: atom_id res chain seq x y z
N MET A 1 -27.26 2.86 -5.64
CA MET A 1 -26.00 2.14 -5.30
C MET A 1 -24.88 3.16 -5.16
N LYS A 2 -24.30 3.36 -3.96
CA LYS A 2 -23.07 4.15 -3.82
C LYS A 2 -21.89 3.29 -4.26
N LEU A 3 -21.14 3.72 -5.26
CA LEU A 3 -19.85 3.12 -5.62
C LEU A 3 -18.92 3.29 -4.42
N ARG A 4 -18.56 2.19 -3.75
CA ARG A 4 -17.54 2.22 -2.69
C ARG A 4 -16.19 2.24 -3.39
N THR A 5 -15.60 3.41 -3.52
CA THR A 5 -14.17 3.48 -3.83
C THR A 5 -13.40 2.94 -2.61
N PRO A 6 -12.35 2.14 -2.82
CA PRO A 6 -11.49 1.70 -1.73
C PRO A 6 -10.97 2.91 -0.94
N SER A 7 -10.91 2.76 0.39
CA SER A 7 -10.31 3.77 1.25
C SER A 7 -8.78 3.76 1.04
N GLY A 8 -8.31 4.61 0.13
CA GLY A 8 -6.88 4.80 -0.17
C GLY A 8 -6.28 3.88 -1.25
N PRO A 9 -4.97 4.05 -1.55
CA PRO A 9 -4.31 3.37 -2.66
C PRO A 9 -4.18 1.85 -2.47
N GLN A 10 -4.44 1.04 -3.48
CA GLN A 10 -4.40 -0.43 -3.34
C GLN A 10 -3.15 -1.09 -3.94
N ARG A 11 -2.40 -0.35 -4.77
CA ARG A 11 -1.17 -0.80 -5.43
C ARG A 11 -0.11 0.27 -5.27
N ILE A 12 0.96 -0.04 -4.56
CA ILE A 12 1.98 0.91 -4.14
C ILE A 12 3.34 0.42 -4.64
N ILE A 13 4.14 1.34 -5.16
CA ILE A 13 5.55 1.09 -5.53
C ILE A 13 6.40 1.84 -4.50
N CYS A 14 7.35 1.14 -3.89
CA CYS A 14 8.32 1.73 -2.98
C CYS A 14 9.61 2.02 -3.76
N LEU A 15 10.15 3.24 -3.58
CA LEU A 15 11.37 3.67 -4.27
C LEU A 15 12.61 3.60 -3.37
N THR A 16 12.41 3.38 -2.06
CA THR A 16 13.46 3.26 -1.05
C THR A 16 13.09 2.19 -0.02
N GLU A 17 14.10 1.61 0.62
CA GLU A 17 13.92 0.59 1.68
C GLU A 17 13.11 1.13 2.86
N GLU A 18 13.36 2.38 3.29
CA GLU A 18 12.61 3.02 4.39
C GLU A 18 11.09 2.99 4.15
N THR A 19 10.64 3.23 2.91
CA THR A 19 9.20 3.19 2.56
C THR A 19 8.64 1.78 2.48
N THR A 20 9.46 0.81 2.04
CA THR A 20 9.12 -0.61 2.05
C THR A 20 8.93 -1.10 3.49
N GLU A 21 9.91 -0.85 4.35
CA GLU A 21 9.90 -1.22 5.76
C GLU A 21 8.71 -0.60 6.50
N THR A 22 8.37 0.65 6.20
CA THR A 22 7.18 1.31 6.75
C THR A 22 5.91 0.50 6.46
N LEU A 23 5.71 0.02 5.23
CA LEU A 23 4.53 -0.79 4.89
C LEU A 23 4.57 -2.18 5.54
N TYR A 24 5.75 -2.79 5.72
CA TYR A 24 5.88 -4.02 6.49
C TYR A 24 5.49 -3.83 7.95
N LEU A 25 5.94 -2.76 8.61
CA LEU A 25 5.58 -2.45 9.99
C LEU A 25 4.09 -2.17 10.16
N LEU A 26 3.44 -1.61 9.14
CA LEU A 26 1.99 -1.38 9.12
C LEU A 26 1.17 -2.64 8.79
N GLY A 27 1.81 -3.75 8.38
CA GLY A 27 1.09 -4.95 7.91
C GLY A 27 0.47 -4.80 6.52
N GLU A 28 0.83 -3.75 5.80
CA GLU A 28 0.26 -3.33 4.52
C GLU A 28 1.12 -3.78 3.32
N GLN A 29 2.14 -4.62 3.53
CA GLN A 29 3.05 -5.10 2.48
C GLN A 29 2.35 -5.81 1.32
N HIS A 30 1.14 -6.34 1.54
CA HIS A 30 0.32 -6.98 0.51
C HIS A 30 -0.12 -6.02 -0.61
N ARG A 31 0.04 -4.70 -0.41
CA ARG A 31 -0.25 -3.66 -1.40
C ARG A 31 0.96 -3.28 -2.26
N ILE A 32 2.16 -3.80 -1.95
CA ILE A 32 3.38 -3.52 -2.71
C ILE A 32 3.36 -4.33 -4.01
N VAL A 33 3.58 -3.68 -5.16
CA VAL A 33 3.48 -4.31 -6.49
C VAL A 33 4.80 -4.37 -7.26
N GLY A 34 5.90 -4.02 -6.61
CA GLY A 34 7.25 -3.95 -7.17
C GLY A 34 8.18 -3.23 -6.22
#